data_AF-A0A6N9TN90-F1
#
_entry.id   AF-A0A6N9TN90-F1
#
_cell.length_a   1.000
_cell.length_b   1.000
_cell.length_c   1.000
_cell.angle_alpha   90.00
_cell.angle_beta   90.00
_cell.angle_gamma   90.00
#
_symmetry.space_group_name_H-M   'P 1'
#
loop_
_entity.id
_entity.type
_entity.pdbx_description
1 polymer ?
#
loop_
_entity_poly.entity_id
_entity_poly.type
_entity_poly.pdbx_seq_one_letter_code
_entity_poly.pdbx_strand_id
1 'polypeptide(L)'
;MKVSIFTLIIASIALFVTNYRVCATPQSGLPIGFVGGCEIDLNADGNLDLALLLNTAEGYELVVMMRMGENIKSYVVTSANSKTFLTCHYGKELKATIAGKGKREHGETYQVNGAYLMLTQPESSAAAYFWSKDKFKEVWISD
;
A
#
# COMPACT_ATOMS: atom_id res chain seq x y z
N MET A 1 -20.32 20.76 -77.05
CA MET A 1 -18.92 21.21 -77.19
C MET A 1 -18.14 20.64 -76.01
N LYS A 2 -17.00 20.04 -76.30
CA LYS A 2 -16.15 19.25 -75.39
C LYS A 2 -14.97 20.14 -74.95
N VAL A 3 -14.36 19.79 -73.79
CA VAL A 3 -13.02 20.22 -73.29
C VAL A 3 -13.02 21.58 -72.55
N SER A 4 -12.30 21.82 -71.43
CA SER A 4 -11.62 21.05 -70.36
C SER A 4 -10.94 22.09 -69.44
N ILE A 5 -10.32 21.61 -68.35
CA ILE A 5 -9.19 22.19 -67.60
C ILE A 5 -9.53 22.73 -66.18
N PHE A 6 -9.43 21.79 -65.23
CA PHE A 6 -8.55 21.86 -64.04
C PHE A 6 -8.06 23.24 -63.57
N THR A 7 -8.56 23.71 -62.44
CA THR A 7 -7.80 24.50 -61.43
C THR A 7 -8.53 24.37 -60.08
N LEU A 8 -8.14 23.42 -59.23
CA LEU A 8 -7.30 23.63 -58.04
C LEU A 8 -7.87 24.67 -57.04
N ILE A 9 -8.63 24.21 -56.04
CA ILE A 9 -8.58 24.80 -54.69
C ILE A 9 -8.42 23.66 -53.68
N ILE A 10 -7.14 23.43 -53.38
CA ILE A 10 -6.65 22.75 -52.19
C ILE A 10 -6.90 23.68 -50.99
N ALA A 11 -7.03 23.08 -49.81
CA ALA A 11 -6.97 23.69 -48.47
C ALA A 11 -8.32 24.07 -47.85
N SER A 12 -8.92 23.10 -47.13
CA SER A 12 -9.43 23.31 -45.77
C SER A 12 -9.72 21.97 -45.10
N ILE A 13 -8.70 21.13 -44.99
CA ILE A 13 -8.63 20.15 -43.88
C ILE A 13 -7.88 20.91 -42.79
N ALA A 14 -8.61 21.79 -42.09
CA ALA A 14 -8.10 22.37 -40.86
C ALA A 14 -8.04 21.23 -39.85
N LEU A 15 -6.82 20.74 -39.68
CA LEU A 15 -6.37 19.92 -38.57
C LEU A 15 -6.97 20.46 -37.26
N PHE A 16 -8.05 19.85 -36.78
CA PHE A 16 -8.26 19.74 -35.34
C PHE A 16 -7.32 18.65 -34.83
N VAL A 17 -6.01 18.94 -34.81
CA VAL A 17 -5.15 18.28 -33.83
C VAL A 17 -5.52 18.92 -32.51
N THR A 18 -6.54 18.34 -31.90
CA THR A 18 -6.82 18.48 -30.49
C THR A 18 -5.49 18.34 -29.75
N ASN A 19 -5.02 19.45 -29.19
CA ASN A 19 -4.01 19.44 -28.15
C ASN A 19 -4.65 18.78 -26.92
N TYR A 20 -4.82 17.46 -26.96
CA TYR A 20 -4.96 16.69 -25.74
C TYR A 20 -3.61 16.79 -25.05
N ARG A 21 -3.43 17.84 -24.25
CA ARG A 21 -2.52 17.77 -23.14
C ARG A 21 -3.08 16.68 -22.24
N VAL A 22 -2.64 15.45 -22.48
CA VAL A 22 -2.63 14.43 -21.44
C VAL A 22 -1.68 14.97 -20.40
N CYS A 23 -2.20 15.78 -19.49
CA CYS A 23 -1.55 15.97 -18.20
C CYS A 23 -1.57 14.58 -17.57
N ALA A 24 -0.47 13.84 -17.73
CA ALA A 24 -0.16 12.74 -16.84
C ALA A 24 -0.09 13.36 -15.45
N THR A 25 -1.18 13.31 -14.71
CA THR A 25 -1.14 13.53 -13.26
C THR A 25 -0.15 12.52 -12.72
N PRO A 26 0.83 12.92 -11.88
CA PRO A 26 1.68 11.95 -11.21
C PRO A 26 0.76 10.99 -10.46
N GLN A 27 0.69 9.74 -10.91
CA GLN A 27 -0.03 8.69 -10.18
C GLN A 27 0.86 8.31 -9.00
N SER A 28 0.70 9.05 -7.91
CA SER A 28 1.16 8.62 -6.60
C SER A 28 0.62 7.19 -6.35
N GLY A 29 1.49 6.28 -5.91
CA GLY A 29 1.10 4.93 -5.50
C GLY A 29 0.99 3.85 -6.59
N LEU A 30 1.54 4.01 -7.80
CA LEU A 30 1.68 2.85 -8.71
C LEU A 30 2.77 1.89 -8.20
N PRO A 31 2.47 0.59 -7.99
CA PRO A 31 3.49 -0.37 -7.60
C PRO A 31 4.46 -0.58 -8.76
N ILE A 32 5.74 -0.34 -8.49
CA ILE A 32 6.85 -0.65 -9.39
C ILE A 32 7.38 -2.07 -9.17
N GLY A 33 7.05 -2.71 -8.03
CA GLY A 33 7.39 -4.11 -7.79
C GLY A 33 6.71 -4.73 -6.56
N PHE A 34 6.55 -6.05 -6.59
CA PHE A 34 6.12 -6.85 -5.45
C PHE A 34 7.33 -7.20 -4.57
N VAL A 35 7.24 -6.96 -3.26
CA VAL A 35 8.34 -7.20 -2.31
C VAL A 35 8.08 -8.46 -1.49
N GLY A 36 6.85 -8.64 -1.03
CA GLY A 36 6.46 -9.80 -0.24
C GLY A 36 4.97 -9.75 0.13
N GLY A 37 4.43 -10.88 0.57
CA GLY A 37 3.04 -10.98 0.96
C GLY A 37 2.76 -12.23 1.77
N CYS A 38 1.64 -12.23 2.47
CA CYS A 38 1.19 -13.37 3.27
C CYS A 38 -0.35 -13.41 3.33
N GLU A 39 -0.87 -14.61 3.54
CA GLU A 39 -2.28 -14.82 3.86
C GLU A 39 -2.41 -15.15 5.35
N ILE A 40 -3.21 -14.38 6.08
CA ILE A 40 -3.35 -14.52 7.53
C ILE A 40 -4.67 -13.93 8.03
N ASP A 41 -5.27 -14.52 9.06
CA ASP A 41 -6.54 -14.03 9.66
C ASP A 41 -6.25 -12.88 10.65
N LEU A 42 -6.43 -11.63 10.22
CA LEU A 42 -6.06 -10.43 10.98
C LEU A 42 -7.14 -9.97 11.94
N ASN A 43 -8.40 -10.35 11.72
CA ASN A 43 -9.55 -9.95 12.54
C ASN A 43 -10.16 -11.08 13.38
N ALA A 44 -9.58 -12.28 13.30
CA ALA A 44 -10.04 -13.51 13.97
C ALA A 44 -11.46 -13.93 13.55
N ASP A 45 -11.85 -13.70 12.30
CA ASP A 45 -13.17 -14.09 11.78
C ASP A 45 -13.19 -15.49 11.13
N GLY A 46 -12.03 -16.16 11.09
CA GLY A 46 -11.85 -17.49 10.51
C GLY A 46 -11.55 -17.50 9.01
N ASN A 47 -11.48 -16.33 8.35
CA ASN A 47 -11.05 -16.20 6.96
C ASN A 47 -9.63 -15.67 6.86
N LEU A 48 -8.95 -16.06 5.79
CA LEU A 48 -7.63 -15.52 5.47
C LEU A 48 -7.76 -14.16 4.77
N ASP A 49 -7.04 -13.17 5.30
CA ASP A 49 -6.81 -11.87 4.69
C ASP A 49 -5.48 -11.88 3.92
N LEU A 50 -5.32 -11.01 2.92
CA LEU A 50 -4.10 -10.90 2.14
C LEU A 50 -3.37 -9.60 2.45
N ALA A 51 -2.15 -9.69 2.97
CA ALA A 51 -1.24 -8.57 3.14
C ALA A 51 -0.16 -8.58 2.04
N LEU A 52 0.07 -7.42 1.42
CA LEU A 52 1.04 -7.21 0.35
C LEU A 52 1.94 -6.04 0.71
N LEU A 53 3.25 -6.25 0.63
CA LEU A 53 4.25 -5.20 0.63
C LEU A 53 4.65 -4.91 -0.82
N LEU A 54 4.38 -3.69 -1.24
CA LEU A 54 4.64 -3.20 -2.59
C LEU A 54 5.76 -2.17 -2.55
N ASN A 55 6.67 -2.22 -3.50
CA ASN A 55 7.59 -1.13 -3.80
C ASN A 55 6.89 -0.21 -4.81
N THR A 56 6.82 1.08 -4.52
CA THR A 56 6.22 2.14 -5.34
C THR A 56 7.27 3.18 -5.71
N ALA A 57 6.91 4.16 -6.53
CA ALA A 57 7.81 5.26 -6.85
C ALA A 57 8.21 6.11 -5.62
N GLU A 58 7.41 6.06 -4.55
CA GLU A 58 7.58 6.89 -3.35
C GLU A 58 8.17 6.13 -2.16
N GLY A 59 8.29 4.80 -2.25
CA GLY A 59 8.83 3.96 -1.19
C GLY A 59 8.17 2.59 -1.15
N TYR A 60 7.84 2.12 0.05
CA TYR A 60 7.22 0.83 0.29
C TYR A 60 5.84 1.04 0.90
N GLU A 61 4.82 0.37 0.37
CA GLU A 61 3.45 0.44 0.86
C GLU A 61 2.99 -0.93 1.33
N LEU A 62 2.48 -0.99 2.56
CA LEU A 62 1.78 -2.16 3.08
C LEU A 62 0.29 -2.02 2.78
N VAL A 63 -0.21 -2.87 1.90
CA VAL A 63 -1.63 -2.94 1.54
C VAL A 63 -2.22 -4.22 2.09
N VAL A 64 -3.37 -4.14 2.74
CA VAL A 64 -4.11 -5.29 3.25
C VAL A 64 -5.48 -5.36 2.63
N MET A 65 -5.82 -6.51 2.07
CA MET A 65 -7.16 -6.86 1.62
C MET A 65 -7.79 -7.76 2.69
N MET A 66 -8.67 -7.19 3.50
CA MET A 66 -9.39 -7.91 4.53
C MET A 66 -10.72 -8.42 4.03
N ARG A 67 -11.04 -9.68 4.33
CA ARG A 67 -12.38 -10.24 4.13
C ARG A 67 -13.25 -9.85 5.33
N MET A 68 -14.45 -9.37 5.05
CA MET A 68 -15.44 -8.94 6.04
C MET A 68 -16.80 -9.53 5.64
N GLY A 69 -16.99 -10.81 5.97
CA GLY A 69 -18.10 -11.61 5.43
C GLY A 69 -17.95 -11.83 3.92
N GLU A 70 -18.95 -11.45 3.14
CA GLU A 70 -18.92 -11.55 1.67
C GLU A 70 -18.15 -10.43 0.97
N ASN A 71 -17.73 -9.39 1.72
CA ASN A 71 -17.05 -8.22 1.16
C ASN A 71 -15.55 -8.29 1.36
N ILE A 72 -14.79 -7.68 0.46
CA ILE A 72 -13.35 -7.45 0.62
C ILE A 72 -13.11 -5.94 0.75
N LYS A 73 -12.40 -5.52 1.79
CA LYS A 73 -11.98 -4.13 2.00
C LYS A 73 -10.46 -4.03 1.90
N SER A 74 -9.98 -3.07 1.12
CA SER A 74 -8.55 -2.76 1.00
C SER A 74 -8.16 -1.60 1.90
N TYR A 75 -7.02 -1.73 2.59
CA TYR A 75 -6.43 -0.70 3.43
C TYR A 75 -4.98 -0.48 3.02
N VAL A 76 -4.59 0.78 2.80
CA VAL A 76 -3.18 1.17 2.86
C VAL A 76 -2.86 1.36 4.33
N VAL A 77 -2.10 0.44 4.90
CA VAL A 77 -1.83 0.39 6.35
C VAL A 77 -0.73 1.37 6.73
N THR A 78 0.33 1.43 5.92
CA THR A 78 1.45 2.36 6.12
C THR A 78 2.25 2.53 4.82
N SER A 79 3.03 3.61 4.76
CA SER A 79 4.01 3.87 3.72
C SER A 79 5.36 4.17 4.38
N ALA A 80 6.42 3.50 3.94
CA ALA A 80 7.79 3.66 4.44
C ALA A 80 8.70 4.18 3.32
N ASN A 81 9.57 5.13 3.62
CA ASN A 81 10.55 5.65 2.66
C ASN A 81 11.87 4.86 2.64
N SER A 82 12.01 3.87 3.52
CA SER A 82 13.17 2.99 3.61
C SER A 82 12.78 1.56 3.28
N LYS A 83 13.77 0.76 2.89
CA LYS A 83 13.59 -0.67 2.63
C LYS A 83 13.03 -1.34 3.88
N THR A 84 11.97 -2.11 3.71
CA THR A 84 11.36 -2.87 4.80
C THR A 84 10.99 -4.28 4.34
N PHE A 85 10.81 -5.17 5.30
CA PHE A 85 10.43 -6.56 5.07
C PHE A 85 9.15 -6.87 5.84
N LEU A 86 8.19 -7.49 5.15
CA LEU A 86 6.93 -7.94 5.75
C LEU A 86 7.09 -9.36 6.30
N THR A 87 6.72 -9.54 7.57
CA THR A 87 6.55 -10.84 8.21
C THR A 87 5.19 -10.89 8.90
N CYS A 88 4.56 -12.06 8.91
CA CYS A 88 3.22 -12.24 9.45
C CYS A 88 3.25 -13.22 10.62
N HIS A 89 2.55 -12.88 11.69
CA HIS A 89 2.66 -13.58 12.96
C HIS A 89 1.28 -13.90 13.52
N TYR A 90 1.10 -15.16 13.92
CA TYR A 90 0.02 -15.54 14.80
C TYR A 90 0.41 -15.23 16.24
N GLY A 91 -0.43 -14.50 16.97
CA GLY A 91 -0.17 -14.20 18.37
C GLY A 91 -1.26 -13.34 18.98
N LYS A 92 -1.57 -13.59 20.25
CA LYS A 92 -2.63 -12.88 20.98
C LYS A 92 -2.14 -11.64 21.72
N GLU A 93 -0.82 -11.45 21.78
CA GLU A 93 -0.18 -10.38 22.54
C GLU A 93 0.98 -9.77 21.76
N LEU A 94 1.09 -8.44 21.84
CA LEU A 94 2.21 -7.65 21.33
C LEU A 94 2.79 -6.84 22.49
N LYS A 95 4.10 -6.93 22.69
CA LYS A 95 4.81 -6.12 23.68
C LYS A 95 5.49 -4.96 22.97
N ALA A 96 5.08 -3.74 23.28
CA ALA A 96 5.73 -2.55 22.73
C ALA A 96 7.12 -2.35 23.34
N THR A 97 8.00 -1.65 22.61
CA THR A 97 9.23 -1.10 23.18
C THR A 97 9.05 0.38 23.49
N ILE A 98 9.57 0.85 24.63
CA ILE A 98 9.61 2.28 24.97
C ILE A 98 10.96 2.84 24.52
N ALA A 99 11.13 2.90 23.21
CA ALA A 99 12.30 3.48 22.60
C ALA A 99 12.02 4.93 22.23
N GLY A 100 12.61 5.85 23.00
CA GLY A 100 12.39 7.29 22.90
C GLY A 100 12.34 8.02 24.25
N LYS A 101 12.23 7.30 25.38
CA LYS A 101 12.19 7.91 26.73
C LYS A 101 13.16 7.32 27.76
N GLY A 102 14.34 6.85 27.32
CA GLY A 102 15.49 6.63 28.20
C GLY A 102 15.30 5.64 29.37
N LYS A 103 14.26 4.81 29.37
CA LYS A 103 14.03 3.78 30.39
C LYS A 103 13.63 2.48 29.73
N ARG A 104 14.48 1.46 29.92
CA ARG A 104 14.25 0.07 29.52
C ARG A 104 13.23 -0.59 30.45
N GLU A 105 12.02 -0.07 30.46
CA GLU A 105 10.87 -0.67 31.12
C GLU A 105 9.95 -1.22 30.03
N HIS A 106 9.57 -2.49 30.15
CA HIS A 106 8.74 -3.20 29.19
C HIS A 106 7.54 -2.35 28.77
N GLY A 107 7.43 -2.05 27.47
CA GLY A 107 6.32 -1.24 26.96
C GLY A 107 4.98 -1.92 27.14
N GLU A 108 3.92 -1.13 27.00
CA GLU A 108 2.53 -1.58 27.10
C GLU A 108 2.30 -2.87 26.30
N THR A 109 1.62 -3.85 26.92
CA THR A 109 1.20 -5.08 26.24
C THR A 109 -0.16 -4.86 25.59
N TYR A 110 -0.24 -5.04 24.28
CA TYR A 110 -1.45 -4.95 23.50
C TYR A 110 -2.03 -6.35 23.30
N GLN A 111 -3.32 -6.51 23.62
CA GLN A 111 -4.07 -7.70 23.24
C GLN A 111 -4.44 -7.60 21.76
N VAL A 112 -4.05 -8.61 20.99
CA VAL A 112 -4.27 -8.71 19.55
C VAL A 112 -5.38 -9.72 19.29
N ASN A 113 -6.41 -9.27 18.59
CA ASN A 113 -7.53 -10.12 18.23
C ASN A 113 -7.30 -10.73 16.84
N GLY A 114 -6.45 -11.76 16.79
CA GLY A 114 -6.08 -12.45 15.55
C GLY A 114 -4.57 -12.45 15.34
N ALA A 115 -4.15 -12.29 14.10
CA ALA A 115 -2.76 -12.12 13.73
C ALA A 115 -2.31 -10.66 13.69
N TYR A 116 -1.01 -10.45 13.55
CA TYR A 116 -0.42 -9.14 13.28
C TYR A 116 0.63 -9.22 12.17
N LEU A 117 0.84 -8.08 11.51
CA LEU A 117 1.84 -7.87 10.48
C LEU A 117 3.04 -7.14 11.10
N MET A 118 4.25 -7.53 10.76
CA MET A 118 5.47 -6.88 11.22
C MET A 118 6.23 -6.35 10.01
N LEU A 119 6.61 -5.07 10.08
CA LEU A 119 7.54 -4.44 9.15
C LEU A 119 8.87 -4.24 9.85
N THR A 120 9.93 -4.82 9.30
CA THR A 120 11.29 -4.73 9.84
C THR A 120 12.19 -3.96 8.89
N GLN A 121 12.91 -2.97 9.40
CA GLN A 121 13.95 -2.25 8.67
C GLN A 121 15.30 -2.96 8.84
N PRO A 122 16.23 -2.87 7.85
CA PRO A 122 17.56 -3.47 7.93
C PRO A 122 18.35 -3.11 9.19
N GLU A 123 18.17 -1.90 9.72
CA GLU A 123 18.76 -1.37 10.95
C GLU A 123 18.15 -1.91 12.25
N SER A 124 17.29 -2.94 12.18
CA SER A 124 16.66 -3.65 13.30
C SER A 124 15.52 -2.91 14.04
N SER A 125 15.08 -1.77 13.52
CA SER A 125 13.80 -1.19 13.95
C SER A 125 12.64 -2.02 13.39
N ALA A 126 11.57 -2.18 14.16
CA ALA A 126 10.41 -2.92 13.74
C ALA A 126 9.12 -2.35 14.33
N ALA A 127 8.08 -2.31 13.49
CA ALA A 127 6.74 -1.93 13.86
C ALA A 127 5.77 -3.08 13.55
N ALA A 128 4.87 -3.35 14.48
CA ALA A 128 3.76 -4.29 14.33
C ALA A 128 2.46 -3.54 14.02
N TYR A 129 1.64 -4.13 13.17
CA TYR A 129 0.35 -3.63 12.74
C TYR A 129 -0.71 -4.70 12.99
N PHE A 130 -1.76 -4.35 13.73
CA PHE A 130 -2.84 -5.29 14.04
C PHE A 130 -4.22 -4.62 13.97
N TRP A 131 -5.25 -5.43 13.70
CA TRP A 131 -6.63 -4.95 13.61
C TRP A 131 -7.23 -4.78 15.01
N SER A 132 -7.78 -3.61 15.30
CA SER A 132 -8.42 -3.33 16.59
C SER A 132 -9.42 -2.19 16.47
N LYS A 133 -10.67 -2.44 16.86
CA LYS A 133 -11.77 -1.47 16.80
C LYS A 133 -11.93 -0.88 15.39
N ASP A 134 -12.05 -1.77 14.40
CA ASP A 134 -12.30 -1.47 12.99
C ASP A 134 -11.22 -0.63 12.27
N LYS A 135 -9.97 -0.71 12.74
CA LYS A 135 -8.81 -0.09 12.10
C LYS A 135 -7.52 -0.81 12.42
N PHE A 136 -6.50 -0.61 11.58
CA PHE A 136 -5.13 -0.99 11.91
C PHE A 136 -4.53 -0.04 12.95
N LYS A 137 -3.81 -0.60 13.92
CA LYS A 137 -2.98 0.13 14.88
C LYS A 137 -1.53 -0.25 14.67
N GLU A 138 -0.66 0.75 14.71
CA GLU A 138 0.78 0.61 14.70
C GLU A 138 1.34 0.58 16.12
N VAL A 139 2.29 -0.32 16.38
CA VAL A 139 3.03 -0.42 17.64
C VAL A 139 4.50 -0.68 17.34
N TRP A 140 5.39 0.16 17.84
CA TRP A 140 6.83 -0.07 17.76
C TRP A 140 7.25 -1.18 18.74
N ILE A 141 8.00 -2.16 18.22
CA ILE A 141 8.44 -3.36 18.95
C ILE A 141 9.97 -3.51 18.97
N SER A 142 10.69 -2.69 18.21
CA SER A 142 12.16 -2.57 18.22
C SER A 142 12.56 -1.22 17.59
N ASP A 143 13.64 -0.62 18.08
CA ASP A 143 14.25 0.62 17.61
C ASP A 143 15.70 0.44 17.15
#